data_AF-A0A497P0D0-F1
#
_entry.id   AF-A0A497P0D0-F1
#
_cell.length_a   1.000
_cell.length_b   1.000
_cell.length_c   1.000
_cell.angle_alpha   90.00
_cell.angle_beta   90.00
_cell.angle_gamma   90.00
#
_symmetry.space_group_name_H-M   'P 1'
#
loop_
_entity.id
_entity.type
_entity.pdbx_description
1 polymer ?
#
loop_
_entity_poly.entity_id
_entity_poly.type
_entity_poly.pdbx_seq_one_letter_code
_entity_poly.pdbx_strand_id
1 'polypeptide(L)'
;MAYLTEYQYYENTGNPNTEDANWGSYQYVSLYDIVNNFMLMYAGNHSLVNNEERYRILFHAKRAIQELNYDAFKELKVLELDVCDTLRYVLPPDYVNWVRISLYKDGVLRPLTENIQTNWSDAYLQDNNCRILFDHDGNILKPSTSTIDLQRIEGTKKSIYLNEQSPYNNREGYCVDGDWYFDYGIGAQY
;
A
#
# COMPACT_ATOMS: atom_id res chain seq x y z
N MET A 1 -20.73 -4.29 9.88
CA MET A 1 -20.29 -2.89 9.98
C MET A 1 -21.31 -2.00 9.28
N ALA A 2 -21.71 -0.88 9.89
CA ALA A 2 -22.44 0.15 9.15
C ALA A 2 -21.47 0.80 8.15
N TYR A 3 -21.90 0.95 6.89
CA TYR A 3 -21.13 1.65 5.87
C TYR A 3 -20.94 3.10 6.32
N LEU A 4 -19.68 3.55 6.44
CA LEU A 4 -19.37 4.95 6.71
C LEU A 4 -19.73 5.78 5.48
N THR A 5 -20.36 6.93 5.68
CA THR A 5 -20.52 7.92 4.62
C THR A 5 -19.16 8.54 4.26
N GLU A 6 -19.02 9.07 3.04
CA GLU A 6 -17.79 9.76 2.60
C GLU A 6 -17.38 10.87 3.58
N TYR A 7 -18.35 11.60 4.12
CA TYR A 7 -18.11 12.61 5.15
C TYR A 7 -17.55 11.99 6.44
N GLN A 8 -18.14 10.90 6.94
CA GLN A 8 -17.63 10.22 8.14
C GLN A 8 -16.25 9.58 7.94
N TYR A 9 -15.92 9.24 6.70
CA TYR A 9 -14.63 8.69 6.33
C TYR A 9 -13.50 9.74 6.37
N TYR A 10 -13.73 10.90 5.77
CA TYR A 10 -12.73 11.98 5.72
C TYR A 10 -12.71 12.84 6.99
N GLU A 11 -13.87 13.13 7.59
CA GLU A 11 -14.01 14.10 8.71
C GLU A 11 -14.23 13.43 10.08
N ASN A 12 -14.29 12.10 10.13
CA ASN A 12 -14.33 11.29 11.35
C ASN A 12 -15.29 11.81 12.44
N THR A 13 -16.49 12.24 12.03
CA THR A 13 -17.56 12.75 12.91
C THR A 13 -17.19 13.98 13.75
N GLY A 14 -16.19 14.77 13.34
CA GLY A 14 -15.85 16.05 13.95
C GLY A 14 -15.07 15.97 15.27
N ASN A 15 -14.41 14.84 15.54
CA ASN A 15 -13.56 14.68 16.72
C ASN A 15 -12.06 14.78 16.35
N PRO A 16 -11.33 15.83 16.79
CA PRO A 16 -9.95 16.09 16.37
C PRO A 16 -8.90 15.05 16.81
N ASN A 17 -9.26 14.15 17.73
CA ASN A 17 -8.32 13.15 18.28
C ASN A 17 -8.45 11.75 17.66
N THR A 18 -9.28 11.59 16.63
CA THR A 18 -9.55 10.27 16.02
C THR A 18 -9.42 10.25 14.51
N GLU A 19 -8.89 11.31 13.85
CA GLU A 19 -8.86 11.47 12.38
C GLU A 19 -8.43 10.19 11.64
N ASP A 20 -7.38 9.50 12.10
CA ASP A 20 -6.83 8.30 11.46
C ASP A 20 -7.63 7.00 11.69
N ALA A 21 -8.57 6.97 12.65
CA ALA A 21 -9.17 5.73 13.15
C ALA A 21 -10.12 5.05 12.14
N ASN A 22 -10.70 5.81 11.22
CA ASN A 22 -11.64 5.30 10.21
C ASN A 22 -10.96 5.00 8.87
N TRP A 23 -9.69 5.36 8.70
CA TRP A 23 -8.98 5.13 7.45
C TRP A 23 -8.64 3.65 7.28
N GLY A 24 -9.14 3.02 6.22
CA GLY A 24 -8.90 1.59 5.95
C GLY A 24 -9.79 0.61 6.73
N SER A 25 -10.72 1.07 7.56
CA SER A 25 -11.58 0.19 8.38
C SER A 25 -12.58 -0.65 7.57
N TYR A 26 -12.84 -0.27 6.32
CA TYR A 26 -13.68 -0.99 5.35
C TYR A 26 -12.93 -2.11 4.62
N GLN A 27 -11.58 -2.16 4.73
CA GLN A 27 -10.76 -3.07 3.92
C GLN A 27 -11.08 -4.55 4.22
N TYR A 28 -11.61 -4.82 5.42
CA TYR A 28 -11.84 -6.18 5.88
C TYR A 28 -13.25 -6.34 6.44
N VAL A 29 -14.02 -7.23 5.83
CA VAL A 29 -15.23 -7.81 6.42
C VAL A 29 -14.90 -9.23 6.84
N SER A 30 -15.24 -9.59 8.08
CA SER A 30 -14.96 -10.93 8.55
C SER A 30 -15.88 -11.95 7.86
N LEU A 31 -15.31 -13.10 7.46
CA LEU A 31 -16.11 -14.23 6.96
C LEU A 31 -17.15 -14.70 8.00
N TYR A 32 -16.86 -14.50 9.28
CA TYR A 32 -17.76 -14.79 10.38
C TYR A 32 -19.05 -13.97 10.29
N ASP A 33 -18.94 -12.66 10.06
CA ASP A 33 -20.09 -11.76 9.95
C ASP A 33 -20.95 -12.09 8.72
N ILE A 34 -20.30 -12.39 7.58
CA ILE A 34 -20.99 -12.79 6.34
C ILE A 34 -21.83 -14.06 6.58
N VAL A 35 -21.22 -15.10 7.16
CA VAL A 35 -21.89 -16.38 7.41
C VAL A 35 -23.01 -16.24 8.44
N ASN A 36 -22.81 -15.46 9.50
CA ASN A 36 -23.83 -15.29 10.53
C ASN A 36 -25.01 -14.46 10.04
N ASN A 37 -24.79 -13.38 9.29
CA ASN A 37 -25.89 -12.60 8.70
C ASN A 37 -26.72 -13.46 7.74
N PHE A 38 -26.06 -14.31 6.95
CA PHE A 38 -26.76 -15.25 6.07
C PHE A 38 -27.61 -16.25 6.88
N MET A 39 -27.04 -16.86 7.93
CA MET A 39 -27.76 -17.78 8.81
C MET A 39 -28.96 -17.10 9.49
N LEU A 40 -28.80 -15.87 9.98
CA LEU A 40 -29.88 -15.14 10.64
C LEU A 40 -31.06 -14.81 9.71
N MET A 41 -30.78 -14.55 8.43
CA MET A 41 -31.82 -14.18 7.45
C MET A 41 -32.46 -15.39 6.76
N TYR A 42 -31.70 -16.45 6.53
CA TYR A 42 -32.09 -17.56 5.64
C TYR A 42 -32.13 -18.93 6.31
N ALA A 43 -31.71 -19.09 7.56
CA ALA A 43 -31.88 -20.34 8.30
C ALA A 43 -33.18 -20.30 9.12
N GLY A 44 -34.15 -21.14 8.75
CA GLY A 44 -35.41 -21.27 9.47
C GLY A 44 -36.39 -22.21 8.75
N ASN A 45 -37.38 -22.73 9.48
CA ASN A 45 -38.37 -23.68 8.95
C ASN A 45 -39.24 -23.13 7.81
N HIS A 46 -39.22 -21.80 7.60
CA HIS A 46 -39.96 -21.12 6.54
C HIS A 46 -39.05 -20.56 5.44
N SER A 47 -37.75 -20.83 5.51
CA SER A 47 -36.74 -20.31 4.60
C SER A 47 -36.31 -21.39 3.59
N LEU A 48 -35.81 -20.95 2.44
CA LEU A 48 -35.41 -21.82 1.30
C LEU A 48 -34.35 -22.87 1.65
N VAL A 49 -33.59 -22.67 2.73
CA VAL A 49 -32.47 -23.52 3.15
C VAL A 49 -32.75 -24.02 4.57
N ASN A 50 -33.03 -25.31 4.69
CA ASN A 50 -33.30 -25.96 5.98
C ASN A 50 -32.20 -26.97 6.33
N ASN A 51 -31.79 -27.00 7.60
CA ASN A 51 -30.86 -27.98 8.16
C ASN A 51 -29.52 -28.12 7.41
N GLU A 52 -28.93 -27.00 6.99
CA GLU A 52 -27.62 -27.00 6.33
C GLU A 52 -26.47 -26.75 7.32
N GLU A 53 -25.36 -27.46 7.11
CA GLU A 53 -24.17 -27.30 7.95
C GLU A 53 -23.46 -25.96 7.68
N ARG A 54 -23.04 -25.29 8.75
CA ARG A 54 -22.29 -24.02 8.68
C ARG A 54 -21.05 -24.09 7.78
N TYR A 55 -20.41 -25.25 7.71
CA TYR A 55 -19.25 -25.49 6.85
C TYR A 55 -19.60 -25.34 5.36
N ARG A 56 -20.76 -25.85 4.91
CA ARG A 56 -21.19 -25.73 3.49
C ARG A 56 -21.43 -24.27 3.12
N ILE A 57 -22.04 -23.51 4.02
CA ILE A 57 -22.28 -22.08 3.83
C ILE A 57 -20.96 -21.30 3.77
N LEU A 58 -20.01 -21.62 4.66
CA LEU A 58 -18.67 -21.03 4.62
C LEU A 58 -17.94 -21.35 3.31
N PHE A 59 -18.06 -22.57 2.79
CA PHE A 59 -17.47 -22.97 1.51
C PHE A 59 -18.06 -22.16 0.35
N HIS A 60 -19.39 -22.02 0.28
CA HIS A 60 -20.05 -21.23 -0.76
C HIS A 60 -19.73 -19.74 -0.64
N ALA A 61 -19.62 -19.18 0.58
CA ALA A 61 -19.18 -17.81 0.78
C ALA A 61 -17.75 -17.58 0.26
N LYS A 62 -16.83 -18.51 0.55
CA LYS A 62 -15.45 -18.45 0.01
C LYS A 62 -15.43 -18.54 -1.52
N ARG A 63 -16.24 -19.43 -2.11
CA ARG A 63 -16.38 -19.54 -3.57
C ARG A 63 -16.96 -18.29 -4.20
N ALA A 64 -18.01 -17.71 -3.61
CA ALA A 64 -18.61 -16.47 -4.10
C ALA A 64 -17.61 -15.30 -4.09
N ILE A 65 -16.78 -15.19 -3.04
CA ILE A 65 -15.70 -14.18 -3.00
C ILE A 65 -14.66 -14.44 -4.09
N GLN A 66 -14.31 -15.71 -4.35
CA GLN A 66 -13.39 -16.05 -5.45
C GLN A 66 -13.97 -15.66 -6.81
N GLU A 67 -15.21 -16.03 -7.12
CA GLU A 67 -15.88 -15.70 -8.38
C GLU A 67 -16.09 -14.19 -8.54
N LEU A 68 -16.51 -13.50 -7.48
CA LEU A 68 -16.64 -12.03 -7.48
C LEU A 68 -15.30 -11.37 -7.75
N ASN A 69 -14.20 -11.89 -7.20
CA ASN A 69 -12.87 -11.38 -7.48
C ASN A 69 -12.48 -11.59 -8.95
N TYR A 70 -12.93 -12.67 -9.60
CA TYR A 70 -12.72 -12.86 -11.04
C TYR A 70 -13.56 -11.91 -11.92
N ASP A 71 -14.80 -11.61 -11.53
CA ASP A 71 -15.74 -10.78 -12.30
C ASP A 71 -15.63 -9.26 -12.03
N ALA A 72 -15.28 -8.84 -10.82
CA ALA A 72 -15.28 -7.43 -10.41
C ALA A 72 -14.10 -6.61 -10.98
N PHE A 73 -13.10 -7.27 -11.56
CA PHE A 73 -11.99 -6.54 -12.18
C PHE A 73 -12.38 -6.00 -13.55
N LYS A 74 -12.79 -4.72 -13.61
CA LYS A 74 -12.45 -3.78 -14.69
C LYS A 74 -12.95 -2.33 -14.55
N GLU A 75 -13.43 -1.87 -13.39
CA GLU A 75 -13.74 -0.45 -13.25
C GLU A 75 -12.50 0.36 -12.83
N LEU A 76 -12.10 1.31 -13.69
CA LEU A 76 -11.02 2.24 -13.42
C LEU A 76 -11.61 3.59 -13.01
N LYS A 77 -11.42 3.95 -11.75
CA LYS A 77 -11.77 5.27 -11.22
C LYS A 77 -10.59 6.22 -11.45
N VAL A 78 -10.86 7.38 -12.05
CA VAL A 78 -9.85 8.43 -12.30
C VAL A 78 -10.12 9.57 -11.34
N LEU A 79 -9.10 9.97 -10.58
CA LEU A 79 -9.19 11.00 -9.55
C LEU A 79 -8.04 11.99 -9.72
N GLU A 80 -8.32 13.26 -9.47
CA GLU A 80 -7.35 14.35 -9.38
C GLU A 80 -7.31 14.81 -7.92
N LEU A 81 -6.13 14.75 -7.31
CA LEU A 81 -5.93 15.09 -5.91
C LEU A 81 -4.69 15.98 -5.79
N ASP A 82 -4.82 17.07 -5.05
CA ASP A 82 -3.70 17.95 -4.72
C ASP A 82 -2.89 17.40 -3.54
N VAL A 83 -1.56 17.46 -3.65
CA VAL A 83 -0.64 17.03 -2.60
C VAL A 83 -0.24 18.25 -1.76
N CYS A 84 -0.74 18.31 -0.53
CA CYS A 84 -0.40 19.37 0.45
C CYS A 84 1.06 19.27 0.94
N ASP A 85 1.51 20.24 1.73
CA ASP A 85 2.88 20.35 2.27
C ASP A 85 3.37 19.11 3.03
N THR A 86 2.46 18.26 3.49
CA THR A 86 2.77 16.98 4.14
C THR A 86 3.19 15.87 3.16
N LEU A 87 3.19 16.13 1.85
CA LEU A 87 3.55 15.20 0.77
C LEU A 87 2.79 13.86 0.80
N ARG A 88 1.59 13.87 1.40
CA ARG A 88 0.71 12.71 1.59
C ARG A 88 -0.74 13.11 1.37
N TYR A 89 -1.56 12.18 0.92
CA TYR A 89 -3.02 12.32 0.82
C TYR A 89 -3.68 11.01 1.24
N VAL A 90 -4.93 11.09 1.71
CA VAL A 90 -5.70 9.91 2.13
C VAL A 90 -6.28 9.23 0.88
N LEU A 91 -6.03 7.93 0.75
CA LEU A 91 -6.55 7.14 -0.36
C LEU A 91 -8.08 7.01 -0.27
N PRO A 92 -8.78 6.91 -1.41
CA PRO A 92 -10.22 6.65 -1.42
C PRO A 92 -10.60 5.36 -0.68
N PRO A 93 -11.82 5.28 -0.14
CA PRO A 93 -12.29 4.10 0.59
C PRO A 93 -12.45 2.85 -0.28
N ASP A 94 -12.43 2.99 -1.60
CA ASP A 94 -12.56 1.90 -2.57
C ASP A 94 -11.21 1.53 -3.24
N TYR A 95 -10.08 2.04 -2.72
CA TYR A 95 -8.76 1.79 -3.31
C TYR A 95 -8.28 0.35 -3.08
N VAL A 96 -8.00 -0.36 -4.18
CA VAL A 96 -7.40 -1.71 -4.19
C VAL A 96 -6.01 -1.69 -4.81
N ASN A 97 -5.88 -1.07 -5.99
CA ASN A 97 -4.62 -0.93 -6.71
C ASN A 97 -4.67 0.29 -7.63
N TRP A 98 -3.50 0.78 -8.06
CA TRP A 98 -3.37 1.85 -9.05
C TRP A 98 -2.93 1.28 -10.41
N VAL A 99 -3.39 1.90 -11.50
CA VAL A 99 -2.95 1.56 -12.87
C VAL A 99 -1.88 2.53 -13.37
N ARG A 100 -2.07 3.82 -13.11
CA ARG A 100 -1.13 4.87 -13.49
C ARG A 100 -1.25 6.06 -12.55
N ILE A 101 -0.11 6.58 -12.11
CA ILE A 101 -0.02 7.88 -11.44
C ILE A 101 0.57 8.88 -12.45
N SER A 102 0.05 10.11 -12.48
CA SER A 102 0.56 11.17 -13.35
C SER A 102 0.58 12.50 -12.62
N LEU A 103 1.65 13.25 -12.83
CA LEU A 103 1.76 14.63 -12.39
C LEU A 103 1.14 15.54 -13.47
N TYR A 104 0.11 16.29 -13.10
CA TYR A 104 -0.40 17.37 -13.94
C TYR A 104 0.44 18.63 -13.69
N LYS A 105 1.20 19.07 -14.70
CA LYS A 105 2.04 20.28 -14.60
C LYS A 105 2.11 20.99 -15.93
N ASP A 106 1.89 22.31 -15.91
CA ASP A 106 1.93 23.19 -17.09
C ASP A 106 0.96 22.75 -18.20
N GLY A 107 -0.22 22.23 -17.84
CA GLY A 107 -1.20 21.74 -18.80
C GLY A 107 -0.91 20.34 -19.37
N VAL A 108 0.15 19.67 -18.92
CA VAL A 108 0.59 18.37 -19.43
C VAL A 108 0.56 17.31 -18.33
N LEU A 109 -0.01 16.15 -18.65
CA LEU A 109 0.05 14.95 -17.80
C LEU A 109 1.36 14.20 -18.03
N ARG A 110 2.22 14.18 -17.01
CA ARG A 110 3.51 13.50 -17.01
C ARG A 110 3.39 12.19 -16.22
N PRO A 111 3.47 11.00 -16.85
CA PRO A 111 3.40 9.74 -16.12
C PRO A 111 4.58 9.62 -15.15
N LEU A 112 4.28 9.22 -13.92
CA LEU A 112 5.32 8.87 -12.95
C LEU A 112 5.62 7.38 -13.11
N THR A 113 6.88 7.06 -13.34
CA THR A 113 7.39 5.69 -13.29
C THR A 113 8.24 5.56 -12.05
N GLU A 114 7.98 4.50 -11.29
CA GLU A 114 8.91 4.09 -10.25
C GLU A 114 10.21 3.59 -10.90
N ASN A 115 11.35 3.95 -10.32
CA ASN A 115 12.63 3.37 -10.66
C ASN A 115 13.16 2.62 -9.43
N ILE A 116 12.79 1.34 -9.33
CA ILE A 116 13.17 0.45 -8.22
C ILE A 116 14.68 0.14 -8.16
N GLN A 117 15.45 0.54 -9.18
CA GLN A 117 16.89 0.30 -9.27
C GLN A 117 17.74 1.57 -9.13
N THR A 118 17.15 2.74 -8.83
CA THR A 118 17.92 3.95 -8.62
C THR A 118 19.01 3.72 -7.55
N ASN A 119 20.25 3.92 -7.96
CA ASN A 119 21.45 3.57 -7.20
C ASN A 119 22.32 4.79 -6.82
N TRP A 120 21.86 6.00 -7.14
CA TRP A 120 22.54 7.25 -6.82
C TRP A 120 21.52 8.37 -6.61
N SER A 121 21.87 9.37 -5.80
CA SER A 121 21.02 10.53 -5.52
C SER A 121 21.89 11.69 -5.04
N ASP A 122 21.55 12.92 -5.45
CA ASP A 122 22.06 14.13 -4.81
C ASP A 122 21.25 14.42 -3.54
N ALA A 123 21.92 14.71 -2.43
CA ALA A 123 21.27 15.13 -1.18
C ALA A 123 21.54 16.62 -0.89
N TYR A 124 20.61 17.27 -0.20
CA TYR A 124 20.80 18.61 0.36
C TYR A 124 20.90 18.51 1.86
N LEU A 125 21.78 19.32 2.47
CA LEU A 125 21.83 19.45 3.92
C LEU A 125 20.55 20.13 4.42
N GLN A 126 19.98 19.58 5.48
CA GLN A 126 18.78 20.11 6.12
C GLN A 126 19.01 20.31 7.63
N ASP A 127 18.29 21.26 8.22
CA ASP A 127 18.21 21.40 9.69
C ASP A 127 17.24 20.38 10.32
N ASN A 128 17.12 20.42 11.65
CA ASN A 128 16.21 19.53 12.38
C ASN A 128 14.71 19.73 12.04
N ASN A 129 14.38 20.81 11.32
CA ASN A 129 13.02 21.13 10.87
C ASN A 129 12.87 20.88 9.36
N CYS A 130 13.78 20.09 8.76
CA CYS A 130 13.80 19.73 7.33
C CYS A 130 13.97 20.92 6.37
N ARG A 131 14.47 22.07 6.83
CA ARG A 131 14.72 23.23 5.95
C ARG A 131 16.09 23.10 5.30
N ILE A 132 16.17 23.36 3.99
CA ILE A 132 17.42 23.32 3.22
C ILE A 132 18.39 24.38 3.75
N LEU A 133 19.65 23.98 3.96
CA LEU A 133 20.71 24.86 4.41
C LEU A 133 21.44 25.52 3.22
N PHE A 134 21.84 26.77 3.41
CA PHE A 134 22.54 27.58 2.39
C PHE A 134 23.87 28.10 2.93
N ASP A 135 24.84 28.31 2.03
CA ASP A 135 26.09 28.99 2.36
C ASP A 135 25.92 30.52 2.42
N HIS A 136 27.00 31.23 2.74
CA HIS A 136 27.01 32.70 2.83
C HIS A 136 26.75 33.42 1.49
N ASP A 137 26.92 32.73 0.36
CA ASP A 137 26.69 33.24 -0.99
C ASP A 137 25.29 32.89 -1.51
N GLY A 138 24.48 32.17 -0.72
CA GLY A 138 23.13 31.74 -1.06
C GLY A 138 23.06 30.45 -1.88
N ASN A 139 24.16 29.70 -2.02
CA ASN A 139 24.14 28.39 -2.67
C ASN A 139 23.66 27.30 -1.70
N ILE A 140 23.02 26.26 -2.24
CA ILE A 140 22.55 25.11 -1.46
C ILE A 140 23.75 24.31 -0.94
N LEU A 141 23.76 24.02 0.35
CA LEU A 141 24.75 23.13 0.96
C LEU A 141 24.44 21.67 0.61
N LYS A 142 25.42 20.99 0.02
CA LYS A 142 25.36 19.57 -0.31
C LYS A 142 26.38 18.79 0.52
N PRO A 143 26.07 17.55 0.95
CA PRO A 143 27.08 16.68 1.54
C PRO A 143 28.01 16.19 0.43
N SER A 144 29.22 15.75 0.78
CA SER A 144 30.13 15.16 -0.20
C SER A 144 29.54 13.90 -0.86
N THR A 145 28.68 13.20 -0.13
CA THR A 145 28.08 11.93 -0.54
C THR A 145 26.67 11.83 0.04
N SER A 146 25.67 11.44 -0.76
CA SER A 146 24.32 11.20 -0.24
C SER A 146 24.29 9.92 0.60
N THR A 147 23.26 9.76 1.44
CA THR A 147 23.08 8.54 2.24
C THR A 147 22.98 7.29 1.35
N ILE A 148 22.30 7.39 0.20
CA ILE A 148 22.17 6.27 -0.74
C ILE A 148 23.54 5.91 -1.34
N ASP A 149 24.35 6.91 -1.70
CA ASP A 149 25.70 6.67 -2.21
C ASP A 149 26.66 6.16 -1.15
N LEU A 150 26.56 6.65 0.09
CA LEU A 150 27.34 6.12 1.22
C LEU A 150 27.02 4.66 1.47
N GLN A 151 25.73 4.29 1.56
CA GLN A 151 25.31 2.91 1.74
C GLN A 151 25.74 2.02 0.57
N ARG A 152 25.79 2.55 -0.65
CA ARG A 152 26.32 1.83 -1.81
C ARG A 152 27.83 1.64 -1.72
N ILE A 153 28.59 2.67 -1.34
CA ILE A 153 30.05 2.61 -1.17
C ILE A 153 30.42 1.65 -0.04
N GLU A 154 29.66 1.66 1.05
CA GLU A 154 29.84 0.78 2.23
C GLU A 154 29.28 -0.63 2.03
N GLY A 155 28.60 -0.90 0.91
CA GLY A 155 27.97 -2.20 0.63
C GLY A 155 26.78 -2.54 1.52
N THR A 156 26.26 -1.58 2.28
CA THR A 156 25.12 -1.74 3.20
C THR A 156 23.77 -1.48 2.52
N LYS A 157 23.76 -1.01 1.26
CA LYS A 157 22.52 -0.78 0.50
C LYS A 157 21.91 -2.11 0.05
N LYS A 158 20.74 -2.43 0.60
CA LYS A 158 19.87 -3.49 0.07
C LYS A 158 19.33 -3.11 -1.31
N SER A 159 19.20 -4.10 -2.17
CA SER A 159 18.57 -3.99 -3.48
C SER A 159 17.52 -5.08 -3.63
N ILE A 160 16.50 -4.83 -4.45
CA ILE A 160 15.48 -5.83 -4.75
C ILE A 160 16.06 -6.81 -5.77
N TYR A 161 15.97 -8.10 -5.47
CA TYR A 161 16.36 -9.14 -6.42
C TYR A 161 15.23 -9.40 -7.42
N LEU A 162 15.52 -9.16 -8.70
CA LEU A 162 14.59 -9.28 -9.80
C LEU A 162 14.99 -10.47 -10.67
N ASN A 163 14.46 -11.65 -10.32
CA ASN A 163 14.62 -12.87 -11.11
C ASN A 163 13.38 -13.74 -10.93
N GLU A 164 12.47 -13.66 -11.91
CA GLU A 164 11.18 -14.38 -11.90
C GLU A 164 11.31 -15.89 -11.77
N GLN A 165 12.45 -16.47 -12.16
CA GLN A 165 12.72 -17.90 -12.07
C GLN A 165 13.25 -18.32 -10.69
N SER A 166 13.51 -17.37 -9.79
CA SER A 166 14.04 -17.62 -8.46
C SER A 166 12.95 -17.49 -7.38
N PRO A 167 12.94 -18.37 -6.36
CA PRO A 167 12.07 -18.21 -5.19
C PRO A 167 12.37 -16.93 -4.37
N TYR A 168 13.48 -16.26 -4.67
CA TYR A 168 13.88 -15.01 -4.05
C TYR A 168 13.46 -13.76 -4.84
N ASN A 169 12.69 -13.91 -5.92
CA ASN A 169 12.15 -12.78 -6.67
C ASN A 169 11.40 -11.82 -5.74
N ASN A 170 11.60 -10.51 -5.93
CA ASN A 170 11.03 -9.44 -5.11
C ASN A 170 11.48 -9.45 -3.63
N ARG A 171 12.54 -10.19 -3.26
CA ARG A 171 13.16 -10.08 -1.94
C ARG A 171 14.30 -9.07 -1.93
N GLU A 172 14.44 -8.36 -0.82
CA GLU A 172 15.57 -7.46 -0.58
C GLU A 172 16.80 -8.25 -0.13
N GLY A 173 17.96 -7.92 -0.72
CA GLY A 173 19.23 -8.55 -0.39
C GLY A 173 20.43 -7.69 -0.76
N TYR A 174 21.63 -8.22 -0.52
CA TYR A 174 22.91 -7.61 -0.87
C TYR A 174 23.49 -8.34 -2.08
N CYS A 175 23.85 -7.59 -3.12
CA CYS A 175 24.59 -8.11 -4.26
C CYS A 175 26.07 -7.79 -4.06
N VAL A 176 26.88 -8.80 -3.75
CA VAL A 176 28.33 -8.68 -3.50
C VAL A 176 29.04 -9.53 -4.53
N ASP A 177 29.87 -8.91 -5.37
CA ASP A 177 30.67 -9.56 -6.42
C ASP A 177 29.88 -10.47 -7.39
N GLY A 178 28.60 -10.17 -7.60
CA GLY A 178 27.70 -10.91 -8.49
C GLY A 178 26.86 -12.00 -7.79
N ASP A 179 27.14 -12.27 -6.51
CA ASP A 179 26.37 -13.20 -5.68
C ASP A 179 25.36 -12.45 -4.80
N TRP A 180 24.18 -13.05 -4.60
CA TRP A 180 23.10 -12.47 -3.82
C TRP A 180 22.98 -13.11 -2.44
N TYR A 181 22.96 -12.26 -1.41
CA TYR A 181 22.81 -12.63 -0.01
C TYR A 181 21.50 -12.05 0.53
N PHE A 182 20.67 -12.88 1.15
CA PHE A 182 19.37 -12.50 1.69
C PHE A 182 19.34 -12.72 3.20
N ASP A 183 18.72 -11.81 3.94
CA ASP A 183 18.50 -11.98 5.38
C ASP A 183 17.40 -13.02 5.62
N TYR A 184 17.64 -13.97 6.52
CA TYR A 184 16.63 -14.93 6.98
C TYR A 184 16.48 -14.83 8.50
N GLY A 185 15.24 -14.93 8.99
CA GLY A 185 15.00 -15.12 10.40
C GLY A 185 15.58 -16.47 10.85
N ILE A 186 16.33 -16.46 11.94
CA ILE A 186 16.84 -17.70 12.57
C ILE A 186 15.63 -18.57 12.94
N GLY A 187 15.45 -19.70 12.27
CA GLY A 187 14.38 -20.68 12.54
C GLY A 187 13.37 -20.92 11.40
N ALA A 188 13.50 -20.26 10.24
CA ALA A 188 12.67 -20.60 9.07
C ALA A 188 13.19 -21.89 8.40
N GLN A 189 12.31 -22.88 8.20
CA GLN A 189 12.64 -24.15 7.53
C GLN A 189 12.88 -23.92 6.03
N TYR A 190 13.96 -24.55 5.53
CA TYR A 190 14.37 -24.60 4.13
C TYR A 190 13.41 -25.45 3.28
#